data_AF-A0A3M6JPJ8-F1
#
_entry.id   AF-A0A3M6JPJ8-F1
#
_cell.length_a   1.000
_cell.length_b   1.000
_cell.length_c   1.000
_cell.angle_alpha   90.00
_cell.angle_beta   90.00
_cell.angle_gamma   90.00
#
_symmetry.space_group_name_H-M   'P 1'
#
loop_
_entity.id
_entity.type
_entity.pdbx_description
1 polymer ?
#
loop_
_entity_poly.entity_id
_entity_poly.type
_entity_poly.pdbx_seq_one_letter_code
_entity_poly.pdbx_strand_id
1 'polypeptide(L)'
;MKQKVECPECHGPLKVWLDIGASLLFNVSTTGKLSKRAVEDNTQSDGRCGLKCQQCSWEVHGSDVEDDDLLKVIQNADEQWQGLQLSVVRAKP
;
A
#
# COMPACT_ATOMS: atom_id res chain seq x y z
N MET A 1 -12.50 -18.84 19.50
CA MET A 1 -11.57 -19.52 18.56
C MET A 1 -10.86 -18.45 17.75
N LYS A 2 -9.56 -18.52 17.49
CA LYS A 2 -8.90 -17.55 16.60
C LYS A 2 -9.37 -17.87 15.17
N GLN A 3 -10.12 -16.96 14.55
CA GLN A 3 -10.43 -17.05 13.11
C GLN A 3 -9.11 -17.09 12.33
N LYS A 4 -9.00 -18.03 11.40
CA LYS A 4 -7.81 -18.20 10.57
C LYS A 4 -7.96 -17.31 9.34
N VAL A 5 -7.08 -16.34 9.22
CA VAL A 5 -6.93 -15.54 8.01
C VAL A 5 -6.09 -16.36 7.02
N GLU A 6 -6.75 -16.99 6.06
CA GLU A 6 -6.12 -17.88 5.09
C GLU A 6 -6.75 -17.71 3.70
N CYS A 7 -6.04 -18.15 2.67
CA CYS A 7 -6.52 -18.08 1.29
C CYS A 7 -7.77 -18.96 1.10
N PRO A 8 -8.84 -18.46 0.47
CA PRO A 8 -10.07 -19.23 0.28
C PRO A 8 -9.90 -20.38 -0.72
N GLU A 9 -8.90 -20.34 -1.60
CA GLU A 9 -8.68 -21.39 -2.61
C GLU A 9 -7.81 -22.54 -2.10
N CYS A 10 -6.73 -22.22 -1.39
CA CYS A 10 -5.71 -23.21 -1.02
C CYS A 10 -5.41 -23.30 0.48
N HIS A 11 -6.11 -22.52 1.32
CA HIS A 11 -5.87 -22.39 2.77
C HIS A 11 -4.42 -21.97 3.12
N GLY A 12 -3.72 -21.38 2.16
CA GLY A 12 -2.35 -20.91 2.29
C GLY A 12 -2.24 -19.55 2.99
N PRO A 13 -1.03 -19.13 3.39
CA PRO A 13 -0.81 -17.85 4.02
C PRO A 13 -1.06 -16.69 3.04
N LEU A 14 -1.62 -15.61 3.58
CA LEU A 14 -1.88 -14.37 2.87
C LEU A 14 -0.80 -13.33 3.16
N LYS A 15 -0.63 -12.37 2.25
CA LYS A 15 0.08 -11.11 2.49
C LYS A 15 -0.83 -9.95 2.11
N VAL A 16 -0.69 -8.83 2.82
CA VAL A 16 -1.27 -7.57 2.39
C VAL A 16 -0.33 -6.92 1.39
N TRP A 17 -0.88 -6.35 0.33
CA TRP A 17 -0.16 -5.48 -0.59
C TRP A 17 -0.76 -4.07 -0.52
N LEU A 18 0.09 -3.05 -0.74
CA LEU A 18 -0.34 -1.66 -0.84
C LEU A 18 0.28 -1.00 -2.07
N ASP A 19 -0.56 -0.36 -2.89
CA ASP A 19 -0.16 0.45 -4.03
C ASP A 19 -0.14 1.93 -3.63
N ILE A 20 1.04 2.53 -3.74
CA ILE A 20 1.29 3.90 -3.27
C ILE A 20 1.68 4.76 -4.47
N GLY A 21 0.81 5.71 -4.83
CA GLY A 21 1.14 6.75 -5.81
C GLY A 21 1.72 7.97 -5.10
N ALA A 22 2.95 8.34 -5.44
CA ALA A 22 3.61 9.53 -4.88
C ALA A 22 4.19 10.43 -5.98
N SER A 23 4.19 11.73 -5.71
CA SER A 23 4.80 12.77 -6.54
C SER A 23 6.07 13.29 -5.87
N LEU A 24 7.13 13.50 -6.67
CA LEU A 24 8.37 14.15 -6.22
C LEU A 24 8.44 15.55 -6.83
N LEU A 25 8.35 16.58 -5.98
CA LEU A 25 8.35 17.98 -6.41
C LEU A 25 9.67 18.66 -6.06
N PHE A 26 10.09 19.57 -6.94
CA PHE A 26 11.26 20.41 -6.76
C PHE A 26 10.88 21.87 -6.95
N ASN A 27 11.43 22.74 -6.11
CA ASN A 27 11.39 24.17 -6.38
C ASN A 27 12.39 24.50 -7.50
N VAL A 28 11.94 25.32 -8.44
CA VAL A 28 12.77 25.81 -9.55
C VAL A 28 13.09 27.29 -9.33
N SER A 29 14.37 27.65 -9.31
CA SER A 29 14.79 29.05 -9.24
C SER A 29 14.56 29.77 -10.58
N THR A 30 14.63 31.10 -10.59
CA THR A 30 14.63 31.92 -11.82
C THR A 30 15.79 31.60 -12.77
N THR A 31 16.84 30.95 -12.27
CA THR A 31 18.01 30.48 -13.04
C THR A 31 17.92 29.01 -13.43
N GLY A 32 16.80 28.33 -13.16
CA GLY A 32 16.59 26.91 -13.50
C GLY A 32 17.25 25.91 -12.54
N LYS A 33 17.77 26.35 -11.40
CA LYS A 33 18.33 25.44 -10.39
C LYS A 33 17.20 24.76 -9.62
N LEU A 34 17.30 23.44 -9.46
CA LEU A 34 16.42 22.66 -8.60
C LEU A 34 16.87 22.79 -7.14
N SER A 35 15.92 23.04 -6.26
CA SER A 35 16.14 23.15 -4.81
C SER A 35 14.93 22.57 -4.07
N LYS A 36 15.07 22.25 -2.78
CA LYS A 36 14.02 21.74 -1.87
C LYS A 36 13.12 20.66 -2.49
N ARG A 37 13.32 19.41 -2.07
CA ARG A 37 12.45 18.29 -2.47
C ARG A 37 11.25 18.16 -1.54
N ALA A 38 10.08 17.90 -2.09
CA ALA A 38 8.91 17.44 -1.35
C ALA A 38 8.42 16.12 -1.95
N VAL A 39 8.01 15.19 -1.10
CA VAL A 39 7.28 13.98 -1.50
C VAL A 39 5.84 14.22 -1.10
N GLU A 40 4.94 14.18 -2.06
CA GLU A 40 3.51 14.25 -1.83
C GLU A 40 2.93 12.86 -2.10
N ASP A 41 2.23 12.30 -1.11
CA ASP A 41 1.39 11.14 -1.35
C ASP A 41 0.15 11.59 -2.12
N ASN A 42 -0.04 11.06 -3.31
CA ASN A 42 -1.24 11.32 -4.09
C ASN A 42 -2.33 10.45 -3.49
N THR A 43 -2.96 10.83 -2.38
CA THR A 43 -4.02 10.02 -1.75
C THR A 43 -5.12 9.72 -2.78
N GLN A 44 -5.18 8.48 -3.26
CA GLN A 44 -6.26 7.99 -4.11
C GLN A 44 -7.12 7.08 -3.24
N SER A 45 -8.41 7.39 -3.18
CA SER A 45 -9.37 6.85 -2.22
C SER A 45 -9.78 5.39 -2.48
N ASP A 46 -9.40 4.81 -3.61
CA ASP A 46 -10.01 3.58 -4.10
C ASP A 46 -8.91 2.52 -4.33
N GLY A 47 -8.99 1.39 -3.62
CA GLY A 47 -8.36 0.13 -4.04
C GLY A 47 -6.85 -0.01 -3.86
N ARG A 48 -6.20 0.82 -3.04
CA ARG A 48 -4.74 0.78 -2.79
C ARG A 48 -4.28 -0.39 -1.95
N CYS A 49 -5.16 -1.15 -1.32
CA CYS A 49 -4.78 -2.23 -0.45
C CYS A 49 -5.61 -3.47 -0.76
N GLY A 50 -4.98 -4.63 -0.58
CA GLY A 50 -5.64 -5.90 -0.86
C GLY A 50 -4.84 -7.06 -0.29
N LEU A 51 -5.36 -8.26 -0.53
CA LEU A 51 -4.73 -9.49 -0.11
C LEU A 51 -4.26 -10.27 -1.32
N LYS A 52 -3.15 -10.98 -1.13
CA LYS A 52 -2.59 -11.89 -2.12
C LYS A 52 -2.15 -13.18 -1.44
N CYS A 53 -2.49 -14.32 -2.04
CA CYS A 53 -1.97 -15.59 -1.59
C CYS A 53 -0.47 -15.71 -1.88
N GLN A 54 0.26 -16.36 -0.98
CA GLN A 54 1.68 -16.64 -1.17
C GLN A 54 1.94 -17.99 -1.84
N GLN A 55 0.89 -18.78 -2.12
CA GLN A 55 0.99 -20.15 -2.64
C GLN A 55 0.23 -20.39 -3.95
N CYS A 56 -0.87 -19.67 -4.20
CA CYS A 56 -1.62 -19.73 -5.44
C CYS A 56 -1.80 -18.34 -6.07
N SER A 57 -2.57 -18.25 -7.16
CA SER A 57 -2.78 -17.02 -7.91
C SER A 57 -3.88 -16.11 -7.35
N TRP A 58 -4.55 -16.51 -6.27
CA TRP A 58 -5.61 -15.72 -5.66
C TRP A 58 -5.10 -14.37 -5.15
N GLU A 59 -5.80 -13.31 -5.54
CA GLU A 59 -5.63 -11.95 -5.04
C GLU A 59 -6.97 -11.21 -5.09
N VAL A 60 -7.13 -10.22 -4.23
CA VAL A 60 -8.36 -9.43 -4.12
C VAL A 60 -8.05 -8.01 -3.66
N HIS A 61 -8.73 -7.03 -4.26
CA HIS A 61 -8.68 -5.64 -3.82
C HIS A 61 -9.63 -5.44 -2.63
N GLY A 62 -9.29 -4.54 -1.70
CA GLY A 62 -10.14 -4.27 -0.53
C GLY A 62 -11.57 -3.85 -0.88
N SER A 63 -11.79 -3.20 -2.03
CA SER A 63 -13.13 -2.86 -2.54
C SER A 63 -13.97 -4.09 -2.92
N ASP A 64 -13.31 -5.21 -3.20
CA ASP A 64 -13.91 -6.42 -3.77
C ASP A 64 -13.93 -7.57 -2.75
N VAL A 65 -13.52 -7.31 -1.50
CA VAL A 65 -13.57 -8.28 -0.40
C VAL A 65 -14.94 -8.27 0.25
N GLU A 66 -15.64 -9.40 0.16
CA GLU A 66 -16.93 -9.63 0.84
C GLU A 66 -16.76 -10.27 2.23
N ASP A 67 -15.60 -10.87 2.52
CA ASP A 67 -15.33 -11.53 3.81
C ASP A 67 -14.89 -10.50 4.87
N ASP A 68 -15.68 -10.37 5.94
CA ASP A 68 -15.46 -9.40 7.02
C ASP A 68 -14.10 -9.56 7.73
N ASP A 69 -13.62 -10.80 7.89
CA ASP A 69 -12.34 -11.06 8.56
C ASP A 69 -11.17 -10.61 7.68
N LEU A 70 -11.26 -10.89 6.36
CA LEU A 70 -10.28 -10.43 5.38
C LEU A 70 -10.32 -8.90 5.24
N LEU A 71 -11.51 -8.30 5.22
CA LEU A 71 -11.70 -6.85 5.15
C LEU A 71 -11.07 -6.17 6.36
N LYS A 72 -11.21 -6.74 7.56
CA LYS A 72 -10.60 -6.22 8.77
C LYS A 72 -9.07 -6.23 8.70
N VAL A 73 -8.47 -7.25 8.10
CA VAL A 73 -7.00 -7.29 7.88
C VAL A 73 -6.56 -6.17 6.97
N ILE A 74 -7.31 -5.89 5.91
CA ILE A 74 -7.05 -4.79 4.98
C ILE A 74 -7.19 -3.43 5.66
N GLN A 75 -8.25 -3.22 6.45
CA GLN A 75 -8.46 -2.00 7.24
C GLN A 75 -7.32 -1.75 8.24
N ASN A 76 -6.88 -2.77 8.97
CA ASN A 76 -5.75 -2.65 9.90
C ASN A 76 -4.44 -2.28 9.19
N ALA A 77 -4.27 -2.68 7.93
CA ALA A 77 -3.10 -2.31 7.14
C ALA A 77 -3.19 -0.86 6.63
N ASP A 78 -4.40 -0.40 6.25
CA ASP A 78 -4.64 1.00 5.89
C ASP A 78 -4.39 1.95 7.07
N GLU A 79 -4.88 1.59 8.27
CA GLU A 79 -4.60 2.36 9.49
C GLU A 79 -3.10 2.46 9.79
N GLN A 80 -2.36 1.37 9.62
CA GLN A 80 -0.90 1.40 9.75
C GLN A 80 -0.26 2.30 8.69
N TRP A 81 -0.74 2.24 7.45
CA TRP A 81 -0.28 3.08 6.35
C TRP A 81 -0.46 4.57 6.63
N GLN A 82 -1.59 4.99 7.19
CA GLN A 82 -1.85 6.38 7.58
C GLN A 82 -0.82 6.93 8.59
N GLY A 83 -0.16 6.05 9.35
CA GLY A 83 0.92 6.40 10.26
C GLY A 83 2.32 6.45 9.62
N LEU A 84 2.46 6.10 8.34
CA LEU A 84 3.75 6.04 7.65
C LEU A 84 4.07 7.34 6.91
N GLN A 85 5.36 7.65 6.83
CA GLN A 85 5.89 8.74 6.03
C GLN A 85 6.79 8.20 4.92
N LEU A 86 6.49 8.55 3.67
CA LEU A 86 7.37 8.27 2.55
C LEU A 86 8.61 9.17 2.60
N SER A 87 9.78 8.57 2.40
CA SER A 87 11.03 9.30 2.26
C SER A 87 11.83 8.81 1.06
N VAL A 88 12.46 9.74 0.35
CA VAL A 88 13.34 9.44 -0.78
C VAL A 88 14.80 9.52 -0.32
N VAL A 89 15.46 8.37 -0.31
CA VAL A 89 16.89 8.24 -0.05
C VAL A 89 17.66 8.17 -1.36
N ARG A 90 18.85 8.79 -1.42
CA ARG A 90 19.72 8.66 -2.60
C ARG A 90 20.23 7.23 -2.68
N ALA A 91 20.19 6.65 -3.88
CA ALA A 91 20.86 5.39 -4.14
C ALA A 91 22.36 5.53 -3.83
N LYS A 92 22.95 4.52 -3.18
CA LYS A 92 24.40 4.43 -3.09
C LYS A 92 24.91 4.00 -4.48
N PRO A 93 25.98 4.64 -4.99
CA PRO A 93 26.62 4.20 -6.22
C PRO A 93 27.19 2.79 -6.09
#